data_AF-A0A0N0XLV5-F1
#
_entry.id   AF-A0A0N0XLV5-F1
#
_cell.length_a   1.000
_cell.length_b   1.000
_cell.length_c   1.000
_cell.angle_alpha   90.00
_cell.angle_beta   90.00
_cell.angle_gamma   90.00
#
_symmetry.space_group_name_H-M   'P 1'
#
loop_
_entity.id
_entity.type
_entity.pdbx_description
1 polymer ?
#
loop_
_entity_poly.entity_id
_entity_poly.type
_entity_poly.pdbx_seq_one_letter_code
_entity_poly.pdbx_strand_id
1 'polypeptide(L)'
;MRASPPISFLASAHPHTRLSRYFFWCYLLVVLLVSFYPFTDWRYTGEPVFAFYTYPLPYYYTFFDNAINVLAYVPLGIGASLMIRRWPALAWLISALVCVLVSCGVEFVQQFIPSRIASNMDILSNGVGGLIGAVGAVALRTRRMQHAWLVFRHKHLYPGGAAEWGLVWLCLWLITQFDPSVPFFGVVDEPRGIPQPILAPMQDPGLFLDLLEGGGMLLNTLGVCLFTSVLVRYSRNIPRALIALVCLVVLSKIVFAAIMLRWSQFFIWINWNVALGGLASIPLLAVLWRLPRRVRALAGAICLLAAVLVSWLWPLVPQLSAMLPLFRWHYGHLMHFRGLAALISDIWPYGAMIFLLGFAVLARPHDEPVW
;
A
#
# COMPACT_ATOMS: atom_id res chain seq x y z
N MET A 1 33.59 -3.78 9.94
CA MET A 1 33.49 -2.94 11.16
C MET A 1 32.01 -2.70 11.48
N ARG A 2 31.49 -3.19 12.61
CA ARG A 2 30.11 -2.87 13.02
C ARG A 2 30.13 -1.44 13.56
N ALA A 3 29.51 -0.50 12.86
CA ALA A 3 29.37 0.87 13.35
C ALA A 3 28.65 0.82 14.70
N SER A 4 29.33 1.28 15.76
CA SER A 4 28.73 1.39 17.09
C SER A 4 27.48 2.27 17.00
N PRO A 5 26.39 1.93 17.71
CA PRO A 5 25.20 2.77 17.72
C PRO A 5 25.56 4.18 18.23
N PRO A 6 24.90 5.24 17.74
CA PRO A 6 25.22 6.60 18.15
C PRO A 6 25.01 6.77 19.67
N ILE A 7 25.83 7.57 20.35
CA ILE A 7 25.75 7.77 21.81
C ILE A 7 24.35 8.24 22.24
N SER A 8 23.69 9.06 21.42
CA SER A 8 22.31 9.51 21.65
C SER A 8 21.27 8.39 21.64
N PHE A 9 21.54 7.27 20.96
CA PHE A 9 20.70 6.06 21.00
C PHE A 9 20.88 5.33 22.33
N LEU A 10 22.11 5.22 22.83
CA LEU A 10 22.38 4.55 24.11
C LEU A 10 21.83 5.34 25.30
N ALA A 11 21.76 6.66 25.19
CA ALA A 11 21.30 7.55 26.27
C ALA A 11 19.75 7.67 26.38
N SER A 12 18.99 7.33 25.34
CA SER A 12 17.53 7.53 25.35
C SER A 12 16.75 6.27 25.72
N ALA A 13 15.78 6.39 26.63
CA ALA A 13 14.78 5.36 26.87
C ALA A 13 13.90 5.20 25.61
N HIS A 14 14.04 4.07 24.92
CA HIS A 14 13.29 3.83 23.69
C HIS A 14 11.92 3.25 24.02
N PRO A 15 10.80 3.96 23.72
CA PRO A 15 9.49 3.36 23.83
C PRO A 15 9.38 2.17 22.88
N HIS A 16 8.60 1.16 23.27
CA HIS A 16 8.40 -0.02 22.44
C HIS A 16 7.82 0.36 21.07
N THR A 17 8.40 -0.21 20.01
CA THR A 17 7.90 -0.03 18.65
C THR A 17 6.46 -0.56 18.52
N ARG A 18 5.62 0.27 17.90
CA ARG A 18 4.22 0.02 17.58
C ARG A 18 4.04 -0.45 16.14
N LEU A 19 5.13 -0.51 15.35
CA LEU A 19 5.12 -0.93 13.95
C LEU A 19 4.34 -2.22 13.72
N SER A 20 4.59 -3.28 14.49
CA SER A 20 3.89 -4.57 14.31
C SER A 20 2.39 -4.46 14.53
N ARG A 21 1.95 -3.65 15.49
CA ARG A 21 0.53 -3.40 15.75
C ARG A 21 -0.11 -2.62 14.60
N TYR A 22 0.55 -1.55 14.16
CA TYR A 22 0.07 -0.75 13.04
C TYR A 22 -0.01 -1.57 11.75
N PHE A 23 1.05 -2.32 11.45
CA PHE A 23 1.11 -3.22 10.30
C PHE A 23 -0.01 -4.26 10.36
N PHE A 24 -0.20 -4.94 11.50
CA PHE A 24 -1.26 -5.94 11.64
C PHE A 24 -2.65 -5.38 11.33
N TRP A 25 -3.06 -4.29 11.98
CA TRP A 25 -4.39 -3.73 11.77
C TRP A 25 -4.58 -3.17 10.37
N CYS A 26 -3.54 -2.52 9.84
CA CYS A 26 -3.56 -1.98 8.49
C CYS A 26 -3.65 -3.08 7.43
N TYR A 27 -2.88 -4.16 7.60
CA TYR A 27 -2.90 -5.30 6.70
C TYR A 27 -4.19 -6.13 6.83
N LEU A 28 -4.71 -6.29 8.05
CA LEU A 28 -6.02 -6.91 8.28
C LEU A 28 -7.12 -6.13 7.53
N LEU A 29 -7.10 -4.80 7.60
CA LEU A 29 -8.02 -3.96 6.84
C LEU A 29 -7.91 -4.23 5.33
N VAL A 30 -6.69 -4.34 4.80
CA VAL A 30 -6.47 -4.70 3.39
C VAL A 30 -7.05 -6.09 3.06
N VAL A 31 -6.78 -7.11 3.88
CA VAL A 31 -7.33 -8.46 3.70
C VAL A 31 -8.85 -8.42 3.66
N LEU A 32 -9.50 -7.76 4.63
CA LEU A 32 -10.95 -7.64 4.69
C LEU A 32 -11.51 -6.92 3.45
N LEU A 33 -10.90 -5.82 3.04
CA LEU A 33 -11.38 -5.03 1.91
C LEU A 33 -11.29 -5.80 0.58
N VAL A 34 -10.21 -6.56 0.36
CA VAL A 34 -10.07 -7.42 -0.81
C VAL A 34 -11.05 -8.59 -0.78
N SER A 35 -11.21 -9.21 0.38
CA SER A 35 -12.10 -10.35 0.55
C SER A 35 -13.58 -9.97 0.33
N PHE A 36 -13.95 -8.72 0.61
CA PHE A 36 -15.33 -8.21 0.52
C PHE A 36 -15.64 -7.46 -0.78
N TYR A 37 -14.63 -7.20 -1.62
CA TYR A 37 -14.82 -6.66 -2.97
C TYR A 37 -15.71 -7.61 -3.82
N PRO A 38 -16.69 -7.12 -4.63
CA PRO A 38 -16.88 -5.73 -5.09
C PRO A 38 -17.78 -4.80 -4.25
N PHE A 39 -18.24 -5.20 -3.06
CA PHE A 39 -19.22 -4.43 -2.26
C PHE A 39 -20.57 -4.15 -2.97
N THR A 40 -20.90 -4.90 -4.03
CA THR A 40 -22.16 -4.81 -4.78
C THR A 40 -22.85 -6.17 -4.84
N ASP A 41 -24.17 -6.15 -5.00
CA ASP A 41 -25.01 -7.35 -5.20
C ASP A 41 -24.96 -8.36 -4.03
N TRP A 42 -24.73 -7.89 -2.82
CA TRP A 42 -24.70 -8.76 -1.64
C TRP A 42 -26.11 -9.29 -1.36
N ARG A 43 -26.26 -10.62 -1.41
CA ARG A 43 -27.53 -11.32 -1.18
C ARG A 43 -27.27 -12.75 -0.75
N TYR A 44 -28.19 -13.30 0.02
CA TYR A 44 -28.19 -14.72 0.33
C TYR A 44 -28.46 -15.54 -0.93
N THR A 45 -27.64 -16.56 -1.17
CA THR A 45 -27.64 -17.38 -2.39
C THR A 45 -28.54 -18.61 -2.30
N GLY A 46 -29.11 -18.92 -1.12
CA GLY A 46 -29.98 -20.07 -0.89
C GLY A 46 -29.29 -21.28 -0.26
N GLU A 47 -27.96 -21.32 -0.31
CA GLU A 47 -27.12 -22.40 0.25
C GLU A 47 -27.05 -22.35 1.79
N PRO A 48 -27.09 -23.49 2.50
CA PRO A 48 -27.03 -23.49 3.96
C PRO A 48 -25.80 -22.74 4.48
N VAL A 49 -26.04 -21.73 5.32
CA VAL A 49 -25.05 -20.70 5.70
C VAL A 49 -23.74 -21.25 6.25
N PHE A 50 -23.76 -22.42 6.90
CA PHE A 50 -22.59 -23.03 7.54
C PHE A 50 -22.05 -24.28 6.83
N ALA A 51 -22.65 -24.70 5.70
CA ALA A 51 -22.29 -25.97 5.05
C ALA A 51 -20.82 -26.01 4.61
N PHE A 52 -20.28 -24.86 4.19
CA PHE A 52 -18.93 -24.74 3.66
C PHE A 52 -17.83 -25.16 4.65
N TYR A 53 -18.07 -25.07 5.97
CA TYR A 53 -17.11 -25.54 6.97
C TYR A 53 -16.84 -27.05 6.88
N THR A 54 -17.78 -27.81 6.32
CA THR A 54 -17.80 -29.27 6.34
C THR A 54 -17.70 -29.95 4.97
N TYR A 55 -17.47 -29.17 3.90
CA TYR A 55 -17.29 -29.76 2.56
C TYR A 55 -16.14 -30.77 2.53
N PRO A 56 -16.26 -31.88 1.77
CA PRO A 56 -15.19 -32.87 1.67
C PRO A 56 -13.95 -32.25 1.02
N LEU A 57 -12.77 -32.49 1.58
CA LEU A 57 -11.52 -31.94 1.01
C LEU A 57 -10.94 -32.92 -0.03
N PRO A 58 -10.63 -32.49 -1.28
CA PRO A 58 -10.87 -31.18 -1.89
C PRO A 58 -12.22 -31.08 -2.64
N TYR A 59 -13.00 -30.02 -2.37
CA TYR A 59 -14.27 -29.74 -3.08
C TYR A 59 -14.10 -28.66 -4.16
N TYR A 60 -13.49 -27.51 -3.78
CA TYR A 60 -13.05 -26.45 -4.69
C TYR A 60 -11.54 -26.27 -4.53
N TYR A 61 -10.77 -26.67 -5.54
CA TYR A 61 -9.31 -26.62 -5.48
C TYR A 61 -8.72 -26.13 -6.80
N THR A 62 -7.97 -25.04 -6.71
CA THR A 62 -6.95 -24.72 -7.71
C THR A 62 -5.65 -24.43 -6.97
N PHE A 63 -4.54 -25.05 -7.39
CA PHE A 63 -3.26 -24.87 -6.72
C PHE A 63 -2.89 -23.38 -6.57
N PHE A 64 -3.25 -22.58 -7.57
CA PHE A 64 -2.96 -21.15 -7.60
C PHE A 64 -3.80 -20.36 -6.59
N ASP A 65 -5.12 -20.55 -6.51
CA ASP A 65 -5.96 -19.80 -5.56
C ASP A 65 -5.56 -20.13 -4.12
N ASN A 66 -5.30 -21.41 -3.84
CA ASN A 66 -4.76 -21.86 -2.57
C ASN A 66 -3.38 -21.25 -2.26
N ALA A 67 -2.48 -21.16 -3.25
CA ALA A 67 -1.17 -20.54 -3.07
C ALA A 67 -1.28 -19.04 -2.78
N ILE A 68 -2.18 -18.31 -3.47
CA ILE A 68 -2.45 -16.90 -3.18
C ILE A 68 -3.01 -16.72 -1.78
N ASN A 69 -3.96 -17.56 -1.36
CA ASN A 69 -4.55 -17.52 -0.03
C ASN A 69 -3.50 -17.72 1.07
N VAL A 70 -2.61 -18.71 0.89
CA VAL A 70 -1.43 -18.89 1.75
C VAL A 70 -0.56 -17.63 1.77
N LEU A 71 -0.18 -17.11 0.60
CA LEU A 71 0.70 -15.92 0.51
C LEU A 71 0.06 -14.67 1.11
N ALA A 72 -1.26 -14.48 0.97
CA ALA A 72 -2.00 -13.35 1.50
C ALA A 72 -2.08 -13.38 3.04
N TYR A 73 -2.11 -14.56 3.66
CA TYR A 73 -2.16 -14.64 5.13
C TYR A 73 -0.78 -14.68 5.80
N VAL A 74 0.31 -14.90 5.06
CA VAL A 74 1.69 -14.86 5.61
C VAL A 74 1.99 -13.52 6.29
N PRO A 75 1.78 -12.33 5.67
CA PRO A 75 2.07 -11.07 6.35
C PRO A 75 1.16 -10.83 7.55
N LEU A 76 -0.12 -11.26 7.49
CA LEU A 76 -1.04 -11.17 8.62
C LEU A 76 -0.52 -11.97 9.83
N GLY A 77 -0.05 -13.19 9.59
CA GLY A 77 0.57 -14.04 10.61
C GLY A 77 1.86 -13.46 11.19
N ILE A 78 2.70 -12.84 10.35
CA ILE A 78 3.90 -12.12 10.84
C ILE A 78 3.48 -10.99 11.78
N GLY A 79 2.53 -10.14 11.36
CA GLY A 79 2.06 -9.00 12.13
C GLY A 79 1.44 -9.40 13.47
N ALA A 80 0.53 -10.38 13.45
CA ALA A 80 -0.16 -10.87 14.63
C ALA A 80 0.83 -11.50 15.61
N SER A 81 1.72 -12.38 15.13
CA SER A 81 2.80 -12.95 15.93
C SER A 81 3.61 -11.84 16.58
N LEU A 82 4.18 -10.89 15.83
CA LEU A 82 5.02 -9.80 16.37
C LEU A 82 4.33 -8.84 17.34
N MET A 83 2.99 -8.77 17.34
CA MET A 83 2.23 -7.97 18.30
C MET A 83 2.13 -8.65 19.68
N ILE A 84 2.18 -9.98 19.74
CA ILE A 84 2.04 -10.76 20.98
C ILE A 84 3.35 -10.72 21.77
N ARG A 85 3.40 -9.90 22.81
CA ARG A 85 4.61 -9.74 23.65
C ARG A 85 4.54 -10.46 24.99
N ARG A 86 3.33 -10.67 25.53
CA ARG A 86 3.11 -11.30 26.84
C ARG A 86 3.49 -12.78 26.84
N TRP A 87 3.20 -13.50 25.74
CA TRP A 87 3.41 -14.94 25.60
C TRP A 87 4.20 -15.29 24.34
N PRO A 88 5.50 -14.94 24.26
CA PRO A 88 6.28 -15.07 23.04
C PRO A 88 6.42 -16.53 22.56
N ALA A 89 6.44 -17.51 23.47
CA ALA A 89 6.52 -18.92 23.14
C ALA A 89 5.24 -19.46 22.46
N LEU A 90 4.08 -18.87 22.76
CA LEU A 90 2.78 -19.21 22.18
C LEU A 90 2.37 -18.26 21.05
N ALA A 91 3.17 -17.24 20.74
CA ALA A 91 2.82 -16.22 19.78
C ALA A 91 2.54 -16.81 18.39
N TRP A 92 3.28 -17.86 17.99
CA TRP A 92 3.05 -18.53 16.72
C TRP A 92 1.69 -19.23 16.66
N LEU A 93 1.32 -19.94 17.73
CA LEU A 93 0.05 -20.66 17.83
C LEU A 93 -1.13 -19.71 17.89
N ILE A 94 -1.07 -18.71 18.77
CA ILE A 94 -2.13 -17.70 18.91
C ILE A 94 -2.31 -16.94 17.59
N SER A 95 -1.21 -16.59 16.92
CA SER A 95 -1.27 -15.94 15.62
C SER A 95 -1.93 -16.81 14.55
N ALA A 96 -1.60 -18.11 14.48
CA ALA A 96 -2.24 -19.03 13.56
C ALA A 96 -3.76 -19.13 13.84
N LEU A 97 -4.15 -19.23 15.12
CA LEU A 97 -5.56 -19.22 15.53
C LEU A 97 -6.27 -17.92 15.14
N VAL A 98 -5.64 -16.75 15.32
CA VAL A 98 -6.19 -15.47 14.88
C VAL A 98 -6.41 -15.46 13.36
N CYS A 99 -5.44 -15.93 12.58
CA CYS A 99 -5.58 -16.04 11.12
C CYS A 99 -6.74 -16.96 10.71
N VAL A 100 -6.88 -18.13 11.35
CA VAL A 100 -8.00 -19.05 11.11
C VAL A 100 -9.33 -18.38 11.47
N LEU A 101 -9.43 -17.71 12.63
CA LEU A 101 -10.66 -17.01 13.05
C LEU A 101 -11.04 -15.88 12.08
N VAL A 102 -10.07 -15.10 11.62
CA VAL A 102 -10.28 -14.08 10.59
C VAL A 102 -10.79 -14.74 9.31
N SER A 103 -10.16 -15.84 8.85
CA SER A 103 -10.61 -16.54 7.66
C SER A 103 -12.02 -17.11 7.82
N CYS A 104 -12.35 -17.72 8.95
CA CYS A 104 -13.71 -18.21 9.21
C CYS A 104 -14.75 -17.08 9.10
N GLY A 105 -14.44 -15.90 9.64
CA GLY A 105 -15.32 -14.73 9.52
C GLY A 105 -15.41 -14.19 8.10
N VAL A 106 -14.30 -14.18 7.36
CA VAL A 106 -14.26 -13.78 5.95
C VAL A 106 -15.13 -14.70 5.10
N GLU A 107 -14.92 -16.02 5.18
CA GLU A 107 -15.70 -17.00 4.41
C GLU A 107 -17.19 -16.95 4.75
N PHE A 108 -17.52 -16.76 6.03
CA PHE A 108 -18.91 -16.58 6.46
C PHE A 108 -19.58 -15.38 5.77
N VAL A 109 -18.88 -14.25 5.68
CA VAL A 109 -19.40 -13.05 5.00
C VAL A 109 -19.48 -13.28 3.48
N GLN A 110 -18.53 -14.01 2.90
CA GLN A 110 -18.51 -14.31 1.47
C GLN A 110 -19.68 -15.19 1.01
N GLN A 111 -20.35 -15.91 1.91
CA GLN A 111 -21.61 -16.60 1.64
C GLN A 111 -22.70 -15.66 1.07
N PHE A 112 -22.62 -14.36 1.40
CA PHE A 112 -23.56 -13.33 0.93
C PHE A 112 -23.06 -12.59 -0.31
N ILE A 113 -21.97 -13.02 -0.93
CA ILE A 113 -21.37 -12.40 -2.12
C ILE A 113 -21.49 -13.39 -3.29
N PRO A 114 -22.46 -13.23 -4.21
CA PRO A 114 -22.75 -14.22 -5.26
C PRO A 114 -21.60 -14.56 -6.20
N SER A 115 -20.62 -13.67 -6.33
CA SER A 115 -19.41 -13.87 -7.15
C SER A 115 -18.27 -14.60 -6.42
N ARG A 116 -18.47 -14.97 -5.15
CA ARG A 116 -17.52 -15.70 -4.31
C ARG A 116 -18.10 -17.03 -3.88
N ILE A 117 -17.23 -17.98 -3.61
CA ILE A 117 -17.58 -19.32 -3.14
C ILE A 117 -16.88 -19.48 -1.80
N ALA A 118 -17.65 -19.55 -0.71
CA ALA A 118 -17.10 -19.81 0.61
C ALA A 118 -16.56 -21.25 0.69
N SER A 119 -15.38 -21.44 1.28
CA SER A 119 -14.68 -22.72 1.25
C SER A 119 -13.86 -23.02 2.51
N ASN A 120 -14.02 -24.21 3.09
CA ASN A 120 -13.11 -24.69 4.14
C ASN A 120 -11.67 -24.91 3.66
N MET A 121 -11.46 -25.12 2.35
CA MET A 121 -10.13 -25.20 1.77
C MET A 121 -9.42 -23.85 1.84
N ASP A 122 -10.15 -22.73 1.68
CA ASP A 122 -9.60 -21.39 1.82
C ASP A 122 -9.25 -21.08 3.27
N ILE A 123 -10.07 -21.52 4.23
CA ILE A 123 -9.73 -21.46 5.66
C ILE A 123 -8.44 -22.21 5.95
N LEU A 124 -8.29 -23.42 5.40
CA LEU A 124 -7.08 -24.21 5.58
C LEU A 124 -5.85 -23.50 4.98
N SER A 125 -5.95 -23.02 3.74
CA SER A 125 -4.88 -22.29 3.06
C SER A 125 -4.49 -21.00 3.79
N ASN A 126 -5.46 -20.20 4.22
CA ASN A 126 -5.26 -18.99 4.99
C ASN A 126 -4.63 -19.28 6.36
N GLY A 127 -5.09 -20.35 7.03
CA GLY A 127 -4.51 -20.83 8.29
C GLY A 127 -3.05 -21.27 8.15
N VAL A 128 -2.73 -22.02 7.08
CA VAL A 128 -1.36 -22.42 6.73
C VAL A 128 -0.47 -21.20 6.46
N GLY A 129 -0.96 -20.22 5.69
CA GLY A 129 -0.28 -18.94 5.47
C GLY A 129 -0.01 -18.20 6.79
N GLY A 130 -1.01 -18.10 7.64
CA GLY A 130 -0.91 -17.50 8.97
C GLY A 130 0.14 -18.20 9.84
N LEU A 131 0.18 -19.53 9.82
CA LEU A 131 1.18 -20.32 10.55
C LEU A 131 2.60 -20.08 10.00
N ILE A 132 2.79 -20.14 8.69
CA ILE A 132 4.10 -19.87 8.04
C ILE A 132 4.60 -18.48 8.44
N GLY A 133 3.74 -17.47 8.33
CA GLY A 133 4.07 -16.11 8.74
C GLY A 133 4.42 -15.99 10.22
N ALA A 134 3.63 -16.65 11.07
CA ALA A 134 3.81 -16.59 12.51
C ALA A 134 5.12 -17.26 12.99
N VAL A 135 5.52 -18.37 12.35
CA VAL A 135 6.81 -19.03 12.55
C VAL A 135 7.94 -18.18 11.97
N GLY A 136 7.77 -17.63 10.77
CA GLY A 136 8.74 -16.72 10.13
C GLY A 136 9.06 -15.49 10.99
N ALA A 137 8.09 -14.99 11.77
CA ALA A 137 8.28 -13.89 12.70
C ALA A 137 9.32 -14.17 13.80
N VAL A 138 9.67 -15.42 14.09
CA VAL A 138 10.73 -15.78 15.04
C VAL A 138 12.08 -15.18 14.60
N ALA A 139 12.38 -15.18 13.30
CA ALA A 139 13.61 -14.59 12.76
C ALA A 139 13.67 -13.06 13.02
N LEU A 140 12.52 -12.39 12.95
CA LEU A 140 12.38 -10.94 13.18
C LEU A 140 12.43 -10.57 14.68
N ARG A 141 12.17 -11.54 15.58
CA ARG A 141 12.25 -11.36 17.04
C ARG A 141 13.67 -11.45 17.60
N THR A 142 14.65 -11.86 16.79
CA THR A 142 16.04 -11.96 17.25
C THR A 142 16.56 -10.61 17.78
N ARG A 143 17.39 -10.64 18.83
CA ARG A 143 18.00 -9.42 19.40
C ARG A 143 18.71 -8.59 18.33
N ARG A 144 19.34 -9.25 17.35
CA ARG A 144 20.02 -8.60 16.22
C ARG A 144 19.05 -7.80 15.35
N MET A 145 17.91 -8.39 14.96
CA MET A 145 16.90 -7.72 14.13
C MET A 145 16.22 -6.58 14.89
N GLN A 146 15.87 -6.80 16.17
CA GLN A 146 15.29 -5.74 17.00
C GLN A 146 16.26 -4.57 17.20
N HIS A 147 17.53 -4.84 17.48
CA HIS A 147 18.55 -3.81 17.62
C HIS A 147 18.77 -3.06 16.29
N ALA A 148 18.89 -3.78 15.17
CA ALA A 148 19.05 -3.17 13.85
C ALA A 148 17.86 -2.26 13.49
N TRP A 149 16.63 -2.72 13.77
CA TRP A 149 15.42 -1.92 13.59
C TRP A 149 15.43 -0.65 14.45
N LEU A 150 15.74 -0.77 15.74
CA LEU A 150 15.76 0.38 16.65
C LEU A 150 16.82 1.42 16.25
N VAL A 151 18.01 0.97 15.82
CA VAL A 151 19.06 1.86 15.29
C VAL A 151 18.60 2.52 14.00
N PHE A 152 18.01 1.77 13.07
CA PHE A 152 17.47 2.32 11.83
C PHE A 152 16.39 3.38 12.10
N ARG A 153 15.41 3.06 12.94
CA ARG A 153 14.33 3.94 13.36
C ARG A 153 14.89 5.21 13.98
N HIS A 154 15.80 5.10 14.94
CA HIS A 154 16.42 6.27 15.58
C HIS A 154 17.17 7.14 14.58
N LYS A 155 17.91 6.55 13.64
CA LYS A 155 18.73 7.30 12.69
C LYS A 155 17.90 8.01 11.61
N HIS A 156 16.84 7.38 11.11
CA HIS A 156 16.15 7.84 9.90
C HIS A 156 14.73 8.36 10.15
N LEU A 157 14.00 7.82 11.12
CA LEU A 157 12.58 8.14 11.31
C LEU A 157 12.36 9.23 12.36
N TYR A 158 11.34 10.06 12.11
CA TYR A 158 10.89 11.08 13.06
C TYR A 158 10.52 10.41 14.40
N PRO A 159 10.88 11.02 15.55
CA PRO A 159 10.59 10.44 16.85
C PRO A 159 9.09 10.23 17.09
N GLY A 160 8.73 9.10 17.71
CA GLY A 160 7.36 8.81 18.14
C GLY A 160 6.68 7.70 17.34
N GLY A 161 5.40 7.48 17.64
CA GLY A 161 4.59 6.46 16.96
C GLY A 161 4.04 6.91 15.61
N ALA A 162 3.91 8.22 15.38
CA ALA A 162 3.36 8.76 14.13
C ALA A 162 4.21 8.36 12.92
N ALA A 163 5.55 8.40 13.03
CA ALA A 163 6.43 8.00 11.93
C ALA A 163 6.32 6.51 11.58
N GLU A 164 6.08 5.64 12.57
CA GLU A 164 5.87 4.20 12.32
C GLU A 164 4.53 3.95 11.64
N TRP A 165 3.47 4.68 12.03
CA TRP A 165 2.18 4.64 11.35
C TRP A 165 2.29 5.12 9.91
N GLY A 166 2.92 6.28 9.71
CA GLY A 166 3.16 6.83 8.38
C GLY A 166 4.02 5.92 7.49
N LEU A 167 5.00 5.21 8.06
CA LEU A 167 5.78 4.21 7.34
C LEU A 167 4.92 3.03 6.87
N VAL A 168 4.03 2.50 7.72
CA VAL A 168 3.09 1.45 7.33
C VAL A 168 2.18 1.93 6.19
N TRP A 169 1.68 3.16 6.29
CA TRP A 169 0.87 3.76 5.24
C TRP A 169 1.67 3.95 3.93
N LEU A 170 2.95 4.35 4.00
CA LEU A 170 3.83 4.41 2.82
C LEU A 170 4.05 3.03 2.21
N CYS A 171 4.17 1.98 3.02
CA CYS A 171 4.25 0.61 2.53
C CYS A 171 2.98 0.19 1.80
N LEU A 172 1.78 0.62 2.24
CA LEU A 172 0.55 0.40 1.48
C LEU A 172 0.59 1.09 0.12
N TRP A 173 1.06 2.33 0.06
CA TRP A 173 1.24 3.02 -1.22
C TRP A 173 2.16 2.27 -2.18
N LEU A 174 3.24 1.68 -1.68
CA LEU A 174 4.14 0.88 -2.52
C LEU A 174 3.44 -0.33 -3.15
N ILE A 175 2.41 -0.90 -2.50
CA ILE A 175 1.62 -2.00 -3.07
C ILE A 175 0.84 -1.54 -4.31
N THR A 176 0.35 -0.29 -4.34
CA THR A 176 -0.35 0.23 -5.54
C THR A 176 0.55 0.29 -6.76
N GLN A 177 1.88 0.39 -6.55
CA GLN A 177 2.86 0.43 -7.63
C GLN A 177 3.15 -0.96 -8.23
N PHE A 178 2.65 -2.04 -7.62
CA PHE A 178 2.85 -3.40 -8.14
C PHE A 178 1.96 -3.71 -9.35
N ASP A 179 0.91 -2.92 -9.63
CA ASP A 179 0.18 -3.00 -10.89
C ASP A 179 1.04 -2.36 -12.00
N PRO A 180 1.59 -3.15 -12.94
CA PRO A 180 2.46 -2.62 -13.98
C PRO A 180 1.67 -2.04 -15.17
N SER A 181 0.33 -2.17 -15.20
CA SER A 181 -0.51 -1.61 -16.25
C SER A 181 -0.83 -0.14 -16.05
N VAL A 182 -0.80 0.32 -14.80
CA VAL A 182 -1.04 1.72 -14.46
C VAL A 182 0.27 2.52 -14.58
N PRO A 183 0.26 3.74 -15.15
CA PRO A 183 1.41 4.63 -15.15
C PRO A 183 1.98 4.91 -13.75
N PHE A 184 3.19 5.47 -13.70
CA PHE A 184 3.86 5.82 -12.44
C PHE A 184 2.97 6.68 -11.52
N PHE A 185 2.97 6.38 -10.21
CA PHE A 185 2.21 7.11 -9.19
C PHE A 185 0.68 7.10 -9.37
N GLY A 186 0.12 6.11 -10.07
CA GLY A 186 -1.35 5.92 -10.14
C GLY A 186 -2.08 7.01 -10.92
N VAL A 187 -1.36 7.65 -11.84
CA VAL A 187 -1.87 8.78 -12.62
C VAL A 187 -2.79 8.26 -13.71
N VAL A 188 -3.97 8.89 -13.78
CA VAL A 188 -4.91 9.00 -14.90
C VAL A 188 -4.53 8.08 -16.08
N ASP A 189 -5.29 7.01 -16.26
CA ASP A 189 -5.14 6.11 -17.40
C ASP A 189 -5.42 6.85 -18.71
N GLU A 190 -4.73 6.41 -19.78
CA GLU A 190 -4.74 6.99 -21.13
C GLU A 190 -6.17 7.38 -21.57
N PRO A 191 -6.48 8.69 -21.65
CA PRO A 191 -7.81 9.18 -21.97
C PRO A 191 -8.19 8.78 -23.38
N ARG A 192 -9.20 7.93 -23.53
CA ARG A 192 -9.87 7.72 -24.83
C ARG A 192 -10.88 8.83 -25.17
N GLY A 193 -10.81 9.95 -24.44
CA GLY A 193 -11.69 11.10 -24.55
C GLY A 193 -12.27 11.52 -23.20
N ILE A 194 -12.82 12.74 -23.14
CA ILE A 194 -13.51 13.24 -21.95
C ILE A 194 -14.88 12.55 -21.85
N PRO A 195 -15.26 11.98 -20.70
CA PRO A 195 -16.57 11.36 -20.52
C PRO A 195 -17.69 12.37 -20.79
N GLN A 196 -18.53 12.12 -21.79
CA GLN A 196 -19.74 12.92 -22.02
C GLN A 196 -20.69 12.74 -20.83
N PRO A 197 -21.33 13.81 -20.31
CA PRO A 197 -21.52 15.14 -20.89
C PRO A 197 -20.49 16.21 -20.43
N ILE A 198 -19.35 15.81 -19.88
CA ILE A 198 -18.35 16.76 -19.38
C ILE A 198 -17.68 17.45 -20.57
N LEU A 199 -17.80 18.78 -20.64
CA LEU A 199 -17.12 19.59 -21.65
C LEU A 199 -15.67 19.86 -21.21
N ALA A 200 -14.74 19.86 -22.18
CA ALA A 200 -13.38 20.32 -21.93
C ALA A 200 -13.40 21.78 -21.44
N PRO A 201 -12.70 22.13 -20.35
CA PRO A 201 -12.58 23.52 -19.90
C PRO A 201 -11.79 24.39 -20.90
N MET A 202 -11.09 23.76 -21.84
CA MET A 202 -10.20 24.40 -22.81
C MET A 202 -10.67 24.12 -24.24
N GLN A 203 -10.34 25.02 -25.16
CA GLN A 203 -10.68 24.91 -26.58
C GLN A 203 -10.00 23.71 -27.26
N ASP A 204 -8.82 23.30 -26.76
CA ASP A 204 -8.10 22.10 -27.20
C ASP A 204 -8.27 20.98 -26.15
N PRO A 205 -9.14 19.99 -26.41
CA PRO A 205 -9.34 18.86 -25.51
C PRO A 205 -8.10 17.98 -25.35
N GLY A 206 -7.24 17.89 -26.38
CA GLY A 206 -6.03 17.06 -26.33
C GLY A 206 -5.03 17.63 -25.34
N LEU A 207 -4.72 18.92 -25.46
CA LEU A 207 -3.85 19.63 -24.51
C LEU A 207 -4.39 19.56 -23.08
N PHE A 208 -5.71 19.66 -22.89
CA PHE A 208 -6.32 19.51 -21.57
C PHE A 208 -6.04 18.13 -20.98
N LEU A 209 -6.19 17.06 -21.76
CA LEU A 209 -5.91 15.69 -21.31
C LEU A 209 -4.42 15.49 -21.00
N ASP A 210 -3.51 16.02 -21.81
CA ASP A 210 -2.07 15.97 -21.57
C ASP A 210 -1.68 16.68 -20.25
N LEU A 211 -2.25 17.87 -20.02
CA LEU A 211 -2.06 18.63 -18.78
C LEU A 211 -2.65 17.91 -17.56
N LEU A 212 -3.76 17.20 -17.75
CA LEU A 212 -4.42 16.43 -16.69
C LEU A 212 -3.56 15.24 -16.26
N GLU A 213 -2.98 14.50 -17.21
CA GLU A 213 -2.02 13.43 -16.94
C GLU A 213 -0.75 13.97 -16.27
N GLY A 214 -0.09 14.95 -16.89
CA GLY A 214 1.16 15.52 -16.35
C GLY A 214 0.96 16.20 -15.00
N GLY A 215 -0.14 16.95 -14.84
CA GLY A 215 -0.53 17.59 -13.59
C GLY A 215 -0.89 16.59 -12.50
N GLY A 216 -1.62 15.52 -12.84
CA GLY A 216 -1.92 14.42 -11.93
C GLY A 216 -0.64 13.74 -11.42
N MET A 217 0.34 13.52 -12.29
CA MET A 217 1.66 12.99 -11.92
C MET A 217 2.43 13.91 -11.00
N LEU A 218 2.47 15.20 -11.32
CA LEU A 218 3.14 16.21 -10.51
C LEU A 218 2.54 16.25 -9.10
N LEU A 219 1.20 16.30 -8.97
CA LEU A 219 0.51 16.37 -7.69
C LEU A 219 0.71 15.12 -6.84
N ASN A 220 0.58 13.92 -7.43
CA ASN A 220 0.80 12.66 -6.72
C ASN A 220 2.26 12.51 -6.28
N THR A 221 3.22 12.84 -7.16
CA THR A 221 4.65 12.79 -6.83
C THR A 221 4.99 13.75 -5.70
N LEU A 222 4.50 15.00 -5.75
CA LEU A 222 4.67 15.97 -4.67
C LEU A 222 4.04 15.47 -3.37
N GLY A 223 2.82 14.97 -3.41
CA GLY A 223 2.10 14.45 -2.25
C GLY A 223 2.86 13.33 -1.54
N VAL A 224 3.27 12.30 -2.26
CA VAL A 224 3.99 11.13 -1.71
C VAL A 224 5.40 11.51 -1.23
N CYS A 225 6.12 12.35 -1.97
CA CYS A 225 7.47 12.79 -1.58
C CYS A 225 7.42 13.70 -0.34
N LEU A 226 6.46 14.62 -0.26
CA LEU A 226 6.27 15.46 0.93
C LEU A 226 5.82 14.64 2.13
N PHE A 227 4.92 13.68 1.94
CA PHE A 227 4.55 12.69 2.96
C PHE A 227 5.78 11.97 3.51
N THR A 228 6.62 11.44 2.62
CA THR A 228 7.86 10.76 2.99
C THR A 228 8.83 11.70 3.71
N SER A 229 8.93 12.96 3.28
CA SER A 229 9.82 13.95 3.88
C SER A 229 9.50 14.25 5.35
N VAL A 230 8.22 14.13 5.73
CA VAL A 230 7.74 14.35 7.11
C VAL A 230 8.15 13.20 8.02
N LEU A 231 8.24 11.97 7.48
CA LEU A 231 8.69 10.79 8.21
C LEU A 231 10.19 10.80 8.52
N VAL A 232 10.98 11.60 7.79
CA VAL A 232 12.44 11.64 7.94
C VAL A 232 12.86 12.52 9.12
N ARG A 233 13.75 12.00 9.97
CA ARG A 233 14.24 12.68 11.18
C ARG A 233 14.99 13.99 10.91
N TYR A 234 15.92 13.97 9.95
CA TYR A 234 16.79 15.08 9.63
C TYR A 234 16.59 15.52 8.18
N SER A 235 16.38 16.81 7.94
CA SER A 235 16.08 17.33 6.60
C SER A 235 17.17 17.04 5.57
N ARG A 236 18.44 16.99 5.98
CA ARG A 236 19.58 16.58 5.14
C ARG A 236 19.49 15.16 4.55
N ASN A 237 18.70 14.28 5.19
CA ASN A 237 18.52 12.89 4.75
C ASN A 237 17.31 12.72 3.82
N ILE A 238 16.48 13.75 3.65
CA ILE A 238 15.31 13.70 2.76
C ILE A 238 15.71 13.30 1.33
N PRO A 239 16.74 13.89 0.68
CA PRO A 239 17.11 13.49 -0.68
C PRO A 239 17.42 12.00 -0.81
N ARG A 240 18.14 11.44 0.17
CA ARG A 240 18.48 10.00 0.18
C ARG A 240 17.24 9.13 0.34
N ALA A 241 16.29 9.54 1.18
CA ALA A 241 15.03 8.83 1.38
C ALA A 241 14.15 8.87 0.12
N LEU A 242 14.06 10.02 -0.55
CA LEU A 242 13.31 10.16 -1.80
C LEU A 242 13.93 9.36 -2.94
N ILE A 243 15.25 9.41 -3.10
CA ILE A 243 15.97 8.57 -4.09
C ILE A 243 15.71 7.09 -3.80
N ALA A 244 15.83 6.65 -2.54
CA ALA A 244 15.55 5.27 -2.17
C ALA A 244 14.09 4.86 -2.47
N LEU A 245 13.12 5.75 -2.23
CA LEU A 245 11.72 5.52 -2.56
C LEU A 245 11.52 5.36 -4.08
N VAL A 246 12.04 6.30 -4.87
CA VAL A 246 11.93 6.24 -6.34
C VAL A 246 12.60 5.00 -6.89
N CYS A 247 13.82 4.67 -6.43
CA CYS A 247 14.51 3.44 -6.84
C CYS A 247 13.69 2.20 -6.48
N LEU A 248 13.11 2.13 -5.28
CA LEU A 248 12.27 1.01 -4.87
C LEU A 248 11.04 0.86 -5.77
N VAL A 249 10.38 1.97 -6.11
CA VAL A 249 9.20 2.00 -6.98
C VAL A 249 9.54 1.57 -8.40
N VAL A 250 10.61 2.12 -8.98
CA VAL A 250 11.10 1.76 -10.32
C VAL A 250 11.49 0.30 -10.39
N LEU A 251 12.27 -0.20 -9.42
CA LEU A 251 12.68 -1.61 -9.38
C LEU A 251 11.47 -2.52 -9.24
N SER A 252 10.50 -2.16 -8.39
CA SER A 252 9.26 -2.93 -8.23
C SER A 252 8.49 -2.97 -9.56
N LYS A 253 8.29 -1.82 -10.22
CA LYS A 253 7.62 -1.74 -11.53
C LYS A 253 8.32 -2.61 -12.58
N ILE A 254 9.65 -2.57 -12.66
CA ILE A 254 10.43 -3.40 -13.58
C ILE A 254 10.21 -4.89 -13.31
N VAL A 255 10.29 -5.31 -12.04
CA VAL A 255 10.11 -6.71 -11.64
C VAL A 255 8.68 -7.18 -11.96
N PHE A 256 7.66 -6.42 -11.57
CA PHE A 256 6.27 -6.78 -11.81
C PHE A 256 5.89 -6.72 -13.30
N ALA A 257 6.40 -5.75 -14.06
CA ALA A 257 6.25 -5.70 -15.51
C ALA A 257 6.86 -6.93 -16.18
N ALA A 258 8.07 -7.35 -15.76
CA ALA A 258 8.72 -8.54 -16.29
C ALA A 258 7.92 -9.83 -16.02
N ILE A 259 7.29 -9.93 -14.84
CA ILE A 259 6.50 -11.09 -14.41
C ILE A 259 5.13 -11.11 -15.11
N MET A 260 4.46 -9.97 -15.22
CA MET A 260 3.03 -9.90 -15.57
C MET A 260 2.73 -9.48 -17.01
N LEU A 261 3.57 -8.63 -17.63
CA LEU A 261 3.31 -8.05 -18.95
C LEU A 261 3.98 -8.84 -20.08
N ARG A 262 3.39 -8.77 -21.28
CA ARG A 262 4.06 -9.25 -22.52
C ARG A 262 5.27 -8.36 -22.85
N TRP A 263 6.31 -8.94 -23.44
CA TRP A 263 7.53 -8.21 -23.81
C TRP A 263 7.27 -6.96 -24.68
N SER A 264 6.31 -7.04 -25.59
CA SER A 264 5.91 -5.91 -26.45
C SER A 264 5.25 -4.76 -25.69
N GLN A 265 4.74 -5.01 -24.49
CA GLN A 265 4.03 -4.04 -23.64
C GLN A 265 4.85 -3.66 -22.40
N PHE A 266 6.13 -4.05 -22.36
CA PHE A 266 6.96 -3.91 -21.17
C PHE A 266 7.09 -2.45 -20.68
N PHE A 267 7.04 -1.48 -21.60
CA PHE A 267 7.18 -0.04 -21.30
C PHE A 267 5.85 0.73 -21.32
N ILE A 268 4.70 0.06 -21.28
CA ILE A 268 3.38 0.73 -21.32
C ILE A 268 3.15 1.70 -20.14
N TRP A 269 3.82 1.47 -19.02
CA TRP A 269 3.78 2.35 -17.85
C TRP A 269 4.63 3.62 -17.99
N ILE A 270 5.35 3.79 -19.12
CA ILE A 270 6.11 5.00 -19.46
C ILE A 270 5.30 5.81 -20.47
N ASN A 271 4.75 6.94 -20.02
CA ASN A 271 4.11 7.95 -20.86
C ASN A 271 4.93 9.26 -20.79
N TRP A 272 5.07 9.96 -21.91
CA TRP A 272 5.80 11.22 -21.99
C TRP A 272 5.21 12.32 -21.08
N ASN A 273 3.88 12.45 -21.03
CA ASN A 273 3.19 13.41 -20.17
C ASN A 273 3.48 13.14 -18.69
N VAL A 274 3.45 11.86 -18.30
CA VAL A 274 3.81 11.40 -16.96
C VAL A 274 5.30 11.66 -16.68
N ALA A 275 6.19 11.41 -17.64
CA ALA A 275 7.61 11.71 -17.48
C ALA A 275 7.85 13.22 -17.27
N LEU A 276 7.19 14.08 -18.04
CA LEU A 276 7.25 15.54 -17.88
C LEU A 276 6.72 16.00 -16.53
N GLY A 277 5.56 15.48 -16.09
CA GLY A 277 5.00 15.78 -14.77
C GLY A 277 5.94 15.37 -13.62
N GLY A 278 6.56 14.19 -13.74
CA GLY A 278 7.57 13.71 -12.80
C GLY A 278 8.82 14.59 -12.77
N LEU A 279 9.36 14.97 -13.93
CA LEU A 279 10.51 15.88 -14.02
C LEU A 279 10.20 17.27 -13.47
N ALA A 280 9.00 17.81 -13.76
CA ALA A 280 8.54 19.10 -13.25
C ALA A 280 8.41 19.11 -11.71
N SER A 281 8.15 17.95 -11.08
CA SER A 281 8.09 17.85 -9.62
C SER A 281 9.47 18.06 -8.94
N ILE A 282 10.59 17.77 -9.62
CA ILE A 282 11.95 17.82 -9.05
C ILE A 282 12.32 19.22 -8.52
N PRO A 283 12.25 20.31 -9.32
CA PRO A 283 12.57 21.64 -8.83
C PRO A 283 11.61 22.10 -7.72
N LEU A 284 10.32 21.77 -7.83
CA LEU A 284 9.32 22.08 -6.80
C LEU A 284 9.66 21.39 -5.48
N LEU A 285 10.00 20.09 -5.50
CA LEU A 285 10.44 19.35 -4.32
C LEU A 285 11.70 19.95 -3.70
N ALA A 286 12.67 20.37 -4.54
CA ALA A 286 13.91 20.97 -4.09
C ALA A 286 13.71 22.31 -3.34
N VAL A 287 12.61 23.01 -3.61
CA VAL A 287 12.17 24.20 -2.88
C VAL A 287 11.36 23.79 -1.64
N LEU A 288 10.31 22.99 -1.83
CA LEU A 288 9.33 22.66 -0.78
C LEU A 288 9.96 21.88 0.38
N TRP A 289 10.94 21.02 0.14
CA TRP A 289 11.56 20.23 1.21
C TRP A 289 12.43 21.06 2.18
N ARG A 290 12.76 22.33 1.82
CA ARG A 290 13.51 23.27 2.66
C ARG A 290 12.60 23.97 3.66
N LEU A 291 11.29 23.86 3.47
CA LEU A 291 10.30 24.46 4.33
C LEU A 291 10.20 23.69 5.67
N PRO A 292 9.73 24.36 6.74
CA PRO A 292 9.49 23.71 8.01
C PRO A 292 8.60 22.48 7.85
N ARG A 293 8.85 21.43 8.64
CA ARG A 293 8.11 20.15 8.55
C ARG A 293 6.59 20.31 8.55
N ARG A 294 6.04 21.27 9.31
CA ARG A 294 4.61 21.61 9.31
C ARG A 294 4.11 22.05 7.93
N VAL A 295 4.84 22.95 7.28
CA VAL A 295 4.48 23.49 5.96
C VAL A 295 4.58 22.39 4.90
N ARG A 296 5.59 21.51 4.99
CA ARG A 296 5.70 20.33 4.13
C ARG A 296 4.49 19.40 4.25
N ALA A 297 4.03 19.16 5.47
CA ALA A 297 2.85 18.33 5.71
C ALA A 297 1.58 18.97 5.11
N LEU A 298 1.36 20.27 5.32
CA LEU A 298 0.23 20.99 4.73
C LEU A 298 0.29 21.02 3.19
N ALA A 299 1.45 21.31 2.62
CA ALA A 299 1.65 21.29 1.17
C ALA A 299 1.39 19.90 0.59
N GLY A 300 1.87 18.84 1.24
CA GLY A 300 1.60 17.47 0.84
C GLY A 300 0.10 17.13 0.88
N ALA A 301 -0.61 17.56 1.92
CA ALA A 301 -2.05 17.35 2.03
C ALA A 301 -2.81 18.10 0.93
N ILE A 302 -2.41 19.34 0.61
CA ILE A 302 -3.00 20.13 -0.48
C ILE A 302 -2.74 19.47 -1.83
N CYS A 303 -1.53 18.97 -2.10
CA CYS A 303 -1.23 18.26 -3.34
C CYS A 303 -2.09 16.99 -3.50
N LEU A 304 -2.24 16.20 -2.44
CA LEU A 304 -3.09 15.00 -2.46
C LEU A 304 -4.57 15.36 -2.61
N LEU A 305 -5.05 16.40 -1.93
CA LEU A 305 -6.42 16.88 -2.08
C LEU A 305 -6.68 17.34 -3.52
N ALA A 306 -5.77 18.12 -4.10
CA ALA A 306 -5.87 18.57 -5.47
C ALA A 306 -5.88 17.38 -6.44
N ALA A 307 -5.03 16.37 -6.24
CA ALA A 307 -5.04 15.15 -7.06
C ALA A 307 -6.40 14.43 -6.99
N VAL A 308 -6.96 14.25 -5.79
CA VAL A 308 -8.27 13.60 -5.61
C VAL A 308 -9.40 14.42 -6.25
N LEU A 309 -9.39 15.75 -6.07
CA LEU A 309 -10.40 16.64 -6.68
C LEU A 309 -10.33 16.59 -8.20
N VAL A 310 -9.13 16.57 -8.78
CA VAL A 310 -8.92 16.43 -10.22
C VAL A 310 -9.49 15.10 -10.72
N SER A 311 -9.18 13.99 -10.05
CA SER A 311 -9.72 12.67 -10.40
C SER A 311 -11.24 12.58 -10.25
N TRP A 312 -11.83 13.31 -9.30
CA TRP A 312 -13.27 13.34 -9.08
C TRP A 312 -14.00 14.19 -10.14
N LEU A 313 -13.43 15.33 -10.52
CA LEU A 313 -13.98 16.22 -11.54
C LEU A 313 -13.86 15.63 -12.95
N TRP A 314 -12.77 14.89 -13.22
CA TRP A 314 -12.52 14.23 -14.50
C TRP A 314 -12.20 12.74 -14.28
N PRO A 315 -13.23 11.92 -14.00
CA PRO A 315 -13.06 10.49 -13.74
C PRO A 315 -12.71 9.77 -15.05
N LEU A 316 -11.42 9.65 -15.32
CA LEU A 316 -10.90 8.91 -16.45
C LEU A 316 -10.84 7.44 -16.06
N VAL A 317 -11.94 6.74 -16.33
CA VAL A 317 -12.09 5.34 -15.95
C VAL A 317 -11.33 4.46 -16.96
N PRO A 318 -10.37 3.64 -16.51
CA PRO A 318 -9.77 2.64 -17.37
C PRO A 318 -10.82 1.62 -17.84
N GLN A 319 -10.87 1.41 -19.15
CA GLN A 319 -11.68 0.34 -19.73
C GLN A 319 -10.96 -0.99 -19.50
N LEU A 320 -11.51 -1.80 -18.60
CA LEU A 320 -10.95 -3.08 -18.20
C LEU A 320 -10.69 -4.01 -19.41
N SER A 321 -11.58 -3.97 -20.40
CA SER A 321 -11.47 -4.71 -21.67
C SER A 321 -10.26 -4.33 -22.53
N ALA A 322 -9.80 -3.08 -22.47
CA ALA A 322 -8.67 -2.60 -23.25
C ALA A 322 -7.32 -3.11 -22.72
N MET A 323 -7.26 -3.51 -21.46
CA MET A 323 -6.02 -3.88 -20.77
C MET A 323 -5.80 -5.39 -20.63
N LEU A 324 -6.84 -6.20 -20.80
CA LEU A 324 -6.75 -7.67 -20.75
C LEU A 324 -5.74 -8.28 -21.74
N PRO A 325 -5.55 -7.75 -22.98
CA PRO A 325 -4.54 -8.28 -23.89
C PRO A 325 -3.08 -8.07 -23.44
N LEU A 326 -2.85 -7.13 -22.50
CA LEU A 326 -1.52 -6.72 -22.06
C LEU A 326 -0.85 -7.75 -21.14
N PHE A 327 -1.66 -8.52 -20.41
CA PHE A 327 -1.21 -9.46 -19.39
C PHE A 327 -1.00 -10.89 -19.92
N ARG A 328 -0.12 -11.65 -19.25
CA ARG A 328 0.12 -13.08 -19.53
C ARG A 328 -0.78 -14.04 -18.74
N TRP A 329 -1.50 -13.54 -17.72
CA TRP A 329 -2.24 -14.33 -16.73
C TRP A 329 -3.74 -14.42 -17.08
N HIS A 330 -4.42 -15.49 -16.62
CA HIS A 330 -5.85 -15.73 -16.91
C HIS A 330 -6.82 -14.85 -16.09
N TYR A 331 -8.03 -14.63 -16.65
CA TYR A 331 -9.08 -13.68 -16.27
C TYR A 331 -9.33 -13.43 -14.77
N GLY A 332 -9.46 -14.48 -13.93
CA GLY A 332 -9.83 -14.32 -12.52
C GLY A 332 -8.72 -13.73 -11.63
N HIS A 333 -7.46 -14.07 -11.94
CA HIS A 333 -6.32 -13.75 -11.08
C HIS A 333 -5.92 -12.27 -11.14
N LEU A 334 -6.06 -11.65 -12.31
CA LEU A 334 -5.77 -10.24 -12.53
C LEU A 334 -6.84 -9.33 -11.92
N MET A 335 -8.10 -9.79 -11.86
CA MET A 335 -9.22 -9.04 -11.28
C MET A 335 -9.04 -8.84 -9.77
N HIS A 336 -8.62 -9.89 -9.04
CA HIS A 336 -8.40 -9.79 -7.59
C HIS A 336 -7.19 -8.93 -7.23
N PHE A 337 -6.09 -9.08 -7.96
CA PHE A 337 -4.88 -8.30 -7.75
C PHE A 337 -5.07 -6.81 -8.11
N ARG A 338 -5.72 -6.53 -9.25
CA ARG A 338 -6.05 -5.15 -9.64
C ARG A 338 -7.07 -4.53 -8.70
N GLY A 339 -8.10 -5.27 -8.28
CA GLY A 339 -9.07 -4.81 -7.30
C GLY A 339 -8.42 -4.38 -5.99
N LEU A 340 -7.42 -5.15 -5.51
CA LEU A 340 -6.58 -4.79 -4.36
C LEU A 340 -5.81 -3.48 -4.60
N ALA A 341 -5.08 -3.37 -5.72
CA ALA A 341 -4.26 -2.20 -6.01
C ALA A 341 -5.11 -0.92 -6.19
N ALA A 342 -6.24 -1.03 -6.90
CA ALA A 342 -7.19 0.05 -7.11
C ALA A 342 -7.82 0.50 -5.79
N LEU A 343 -8.31 -0.43 -4.98
CA LEU A 343 -8.93 -0.11 -3.69
C LEU A 343 -7.93 0.55 -2.73
N ILE A 344 -6.67 0.09 -2.70
CA ILE A 344 -5.63 0.78 -1.93
C ILE A 344 -5.37 2.17 -2.53
N SER A 345 -5.29 2.30 -3.86
CA SER A 345 -5.10 3.59 -4.53
C SER A 345 -6.20 4.59 -4.21
N ASP A 346 -7.44 4.13 -4.05
CA ASP A 346 -8.57 4.97 -3.70
C ASP A 346 -8.52 5.41 -2.23
N ILE A 347 -8.20 4.49 -1.31
CA ILE A 347 -8.24 4.77 0.13
C ILE A 347 -6.99 5.51 0.62
N TRP A 348 -5.85 5.25 -0.01
CA TRP A 348 -4.55 5.74 0.46
C TRP A 348 -4.45 7.26 0.57
N PRO A 349 -4.87 8.07 -0.43
CA PRO A 349 -4.79 9.52 -0.37
C PRO A 349 -5.52 10.10 0.85
N TYR A 350 -6.69 9.55 1.19
CA TYR A 350 -7.47 10.01 2.34
C TYR A 350 -6.74 9.78 3.66
N GLY A 351 -6.23 8.56 3.89
CA GLY A 351 -5.46 8.28 5.10
C GLY A 351 -4.14 9.06 5.17
N ALA A 352 -3.51 9.32 4.03
CA ALA A 352 -2.30 10.12 3.94
C ALA A 352 -2.57 11.59 4.28
N MET A 353 -3.69 12.16 3.80
CA MET A 353 -4.13 13.51 4.15
C MET A 353 -4.46 13.63 5.64
N ILE A 354 -5.23 12.69 6.21
CA ILE A 354 -5.54 12.67 7.65
C ILE A 354 -4.24 12.64 8.46
N PHE A 355 -3.29 11.79 8.07
CA PHE A 355 -1.99 11.72 8.70
C PHE A 355 -1.23 13.05 8.61
N LEU A 356 -1.13 13.65 7.42
CA LEU A 356 -0.37 14.89 7.21
C LEU A 356 -0.98 16.06 7.97
N LEU A 357 -2.31 16.21 7.98
CA LEU A 357 -3.02 17.23 8.73
C LEU A 357 -2.83 17.03 10.24
N GLY A 358 -3.02 15.80 10.73
CA GLY A 358 -2.76 15.47 12.14
C GLY A 358 -1.30 15.74 12.54
N PHE A 359 -0.36 15.41 11.65
CA PHE A 359 1.06 15.68 11.87
C PHE A 359 1.37 17.18 11.89
N ALA A 360 0.76 17.98 11.00
CA ALA A 360 0.94 19.42 10.95
C ALA A 360 0.49 20.12 12.24
N VAL A 361 -0.61 19.64 12.84
CA VAL A 361 -1.13 20.15 14.11
C VAL A 361 -0.22 19.74 15.29
N LEU A 362 0.26 18.49 15.30
CA LEU A 362 1.01 17.93 16.43
C LEU A 362 2.50 18.28 16.44
N ALA A 363 3.12 18.45 15.27
CA ALA A 363 4.53 18.81 15.17
C ALA A 363 4.76 20.14 15.88
N ARG A 364 5.75 20.29 16.76
CA ARG A 364 6.07 21.58 17.39
C ARG A 364 7.11 22.35 16.55
N PRO A 365 7.15 23.70 16.61
CA PRO A 365 8.10 24.50 15.82
C PRO A 365 9.57 24.19 16.15
N HIS A 366 9.84 23.68 17.35
CA HIS A 366 11.18 23.36 17.86
C HIS A 366 11.62 21.91 17.62
N ASP A 367 10.84 21.08 16.91
CA ASP A 367 11.17 19.66 16.65
C ASP A 367 12.15 19.46 15.48
N GLU A 368 12.70 20.54 14.93
CA GLU A 368 13.81 20.46 14.00
C GLU A 368 15.10 20.54 14.80
N PRO A 369 15.86 19.44 14.94
CA PRO A 369 17.24 19.56 15.34
C PRO A 369 17.91 20.41 14.26
N VAL A 370 18.22 21.66 14.60
CA VAL A 370 19.29 22.42 13.96
C VAL A 370 20.52 21.49 13.93
N TRP A 371 21.32 21.56 12.87
CA TRP A 371 22.53 20.77 12.55
C TRP A 371 22.34 19.57 11.60
#